data_AF-X1E5R7-F1
#
_entry.id   AF-X1E5R7-F1
#
_cell.length_a   1.000
_cell.length_b   1.000
_cell.length_c   1.000
_cell.angle_alpha   90.00
_cell.angle_beta   90.00
_cell.angle_gamma   90.00
#
_symmetry.space_group_name_H-M   'P 1'
#
loop_
_entity.id
_entity.type
_entity.pdbx_description
1 polymer ?
#
loop_
_entity_poly.entity_id
_entity_poly.type
_entity_poly.pdbx_seq_one_letter_code
_entity_poly.pdbx_strand_id
1 'polypeptide(L)'
;EKTAQELKALVSDMFEIESWKRFTERNFKAFSRYVRDQCLEAKRYFMVKDIDIEILEQALEYCLENDTLSFANLNDTYAYFKRESDGSKDTLQEIETLAREYQGPHEPLDVSKRNISVYRELIRRRERVVT
;
A
#
# COMPACT_ATOMS: atom_id res chain seq x y z
N GLU A 1 25.84 -12.88 -15.60
CA GLU A 1 24.95 -11.99 -14.82
C GLU A 1 24.89 -10.65 -15.54
N LYS A 2 23.71 -10.04 -15.71
CA LYS A 2 23.66 -8.66 -16.22
C LYS A 2 24.11 -7.72 -15.10
N THR A 3 25.08 -6.87 -15.38
CA THR A 3 25.66 -5.96 -14.39
C THR A 3 24.58 -4.96 -13.92
N ALA A 4 24.62 -4.52 -12.66
CA ALA A 4 23.62 -3.56 -12.14
C ALA A 4 23.54 -2.27 -12.99
N GLN A 5 24.65 -1.87 -13.61
CA GLN A 5 24.73 -0.75 -14.54
C GLN A 5 23.98 -1.00 -15.86
N GLU A 6 24.03 -2.22 -16.40
CA GLU A 6 23.27 -2.59 -17.62
C GLU A 6 21.77 -2.59 -17.35
N LEU A 7 21.36 -3.07 -16.17
CA LEU A 7 19.96 -3.04 -15.76
C LEU A 7 19.47 -1.60 -15.57
N LYS A 8 20.31 -0.73 -15.02
CA LYS A 8 20.01 0.69 -14.85
C LYS A 8 19.78 1.37 -16.20
N ALA A 9 20.69 1.19 -17.16
CA ALA A 9 20.57 1.76 -18.50
C ALA A 9 19.29 1.29 -19.20
N LEU A 10 19.02 -0.02 -19.16
CA LEU A 10 17.83 -0.60 -19.78
C LEU A 10 16.53 -0.03 -19.20
N VAL A 11 16.47 0.16 -17.87
CA VAL A 11 15.27 0.71 -17.22
C VAL A 11 15.13 2.21 -17.51
N SER A 12 16.22 2.98 -17.51
CA SER A 12 16.18 4.40 -17.86
C SER A 12 15.75 4.64 -19.31
N ASP A 13 16.12 3.75 -20.24
CA ASP A 13 15.79 3.86 -21.66
C ASP A 13 14.48 3.13 -22.04
N MET A 14 13.72 2.64 -21.06
CA MET A 14 12.48 1.89 -21.30
C MET A 14 11.36 2.74 -21.91
N PHE A 15 11.29 4.02 -21.55
CA PHE A 15 10.32 4.97 -22.04
C PHE A 15 10.99 6.31 -22.37
N GLU A 16 10.68 6.88 -23.53
CA GLU A 16 11.21 8.19 -23.97
C GLU A 16 10.45 9.38 -23.35
N ILE A 17 10.02 9.24 -22.08
CA ILE A 17 9.25 10.26 -21.36
C ILE A 17 10.19 11.03 -20.42
N GLU A 18 10.09 12.36 -20.37
CA GLU A 18 10.94 13.18 -19.51
C GLU A 18 10.71 12.88 -18.02
N SER A 19 9.45 12.75 -17.60
CA SER A 19 9.08 12.40 -16.23
C SER A 19 9.64 11.03 -15.80
N TRP A 20 9.72 10.06 -16.73
CA TRP A 20 10.35 8.76 -16.48
C TRP A 20 11.85 8.89 -16.18
N LYS A 21 12.58 9.67 -16.99
CA LYS A 21 14.01 9.91 -16.76
C LYS A 21 14.25 10.57 -15.39
N ARG A 22 13.47 11.60 -15.07
CA ARG A 22 13.55 12.29 -13.76
C ARG A 22 13.23 11.35 -12.61
N PHE A 23 12.20 10.51 -12.75
CA PHE A 23 11.82 9.52 -11.75
C PHE A 23 12.92 8.48 -11.53
N THR A 24 13.45 7.87 -12.59
CA THR A 24 14.50 6.85 -12.49
C THR A 24 15.76 7.41 -11.83
N GLU A 25 16.18 8.62 -12.19
CA GLU A 25 17.31 9.29 -11.55
C GLU A 25 17.10 9.51 -10.05
N ARG A 26 15.93 10.01 -9.65
CA ARG A 26 15.58 10.21 -8.23
C ARG A 26 15.47 8.88 -7.48
N ASN A 27 14.84 7.86 -8.07
CA ASN A 27 14.77 6.51 -7.52
C ASN A 27 16.17 5.96 -7.23
N PHE A 28 17.08 6.00 -8.21
CA PHE A 28 18.42 5.45 -8.06
C PHE A 28 19.27 6.24 -7.06
N LYS A 29 19.00 7.54 -6.90
CA LYS A 29 19.63 8.36 -5.86
C LYS A 29 19.11 8.01 -4.46
N ALA A 30 17.80 7.83 -4.31
CA ALA A 30 17.17 7.47 -3.04
C ALA A 30 17.49 6.03 -2.61
N PHE A 31 17.47 5.09 -3.55
CA PHE A 31 17.64 3.65 -3.33
C PHE A 31 18.97 3.12 -3.91
N SER A 32 20.07 3.84 -3.68
CA SER A 32 21.40 3.47 -4.22
C SER A 32 21.87 2.07 -3.85
N ARG A 33 21.48 1.55 -2.67
CA ARG A 33 21.76 0.18 -2.22
C ARG A 33 20.93 -0.88 -2.94
N TYR A 34 19.71 -0.54 -3.37
CA TYR A 34 18.71 -1.48 -3.91
C TYR A 34 18.43 -1.27 -5.41
N VAL A 35 19.34 -0.61 -6.13
CA VAL A 35 19.19 -0.31 -7.57
C VAL A 35 18.86 -1.57 -8.38
N ARG A 36 19.53 -2.69 -8.08
CA ARG A 36 19.26 -3.96 -8.78
C ARG A 36 17.81 -4.41 -8.59
N ASP A 37 17.32 -4.40 -7.36
CA ASP A 37 15.96 -4.85 -7.03
C ASP A 37 14.93 -3.92 -7.67
N GLN A 38 15.16 -2.61 -7.57
CA GLN A 38 14.34 -1.59 -8.24
C GLN A 38 14.29 -1.80 -9.76
N CYS A 39 15.42 -2.11 -10.42
CA CYS A 39 15.42 -2.41 -11.85
C CYS A 39 14.68 -3.72 -12.19
N LEU A 40 14.75 -4.73 -11.33
CA LEU A 40 14.01 -5.98 -11.52
C LEU A 40 12.50 -5.77 -11.37
N GLU A 41 12.08 -4.97 -10.40
CA GLU A 41 10.69 -4.55 -10.23
C GLU A 41 10.19 -3.77 -11.44
N ALA A 42 10.95 -2.78 -11.90
CA ALA A 42 10.62 -2.01 -13.10
C ALA A 42 10.36 -2.92 -14.31
N LYS A 43 11.25 -3.89 -14.54
CA LYS A 43 11.06 -4.89 -15.59
C LYS A 43 9.81 -5.75 -15.38
N ARG A 44 9.59 -6.22 -14.15
CA ARG A 44 8.43 -7.07 -13.84
C ARG A 44 7.11 -6.35 -14.12
N TYR A 45 7.03 -5.07 -13.80
CA TYR A 45 5.80 -4.30 -13.91
C TYR A 45 5.57 -3.71 -15.30
N PHE A 46 6.61 -3.16 -15.92
CA PHE A 46 6.48 -2.32 -17.12
C PHE A 46 6.98 -2.96 -18.42
N MET A 47 7.71 -4.09 -18.39
CA MET A 47 8.24 -4.72 -19.62
C MET A 47 7.28 -5.69 -20.31
N VAL A 48 6.33 -6.29 -19.58
CA VAL A 48 5.45 -7.36 -20.09
C VAL A 48 4.03 -6.86 -20.40
N LYS A 49 3.64 -5.72 -19.82
CA LYS A 49 2.29 -5.19 -19.94
C LYS A 49 2.23 -4.18 -21.09
N ASP A 50 1.08 -4.13 -21.75
CA ASP A 50 0.73 -3.00 -22.60
C ASP A 50 0.46 -1.80 -21.68
N ILE A 51 1.41 -0.86 -21.67
CA ILE A 51 1.40 0.30 -20.78
C ILE A 51 0.80 1.49 -21.51
N ASP A 52 -0.26 2.04 -20.95
CA ASP A 52 -0.83 3.30 -21.42
C ASP A 52 0.10 4.44 -20.97
N ILE A 53 0.65 5.15 -21.96
CA ILE A 53 1.65 6.21 -21.76
C ILE A 53 1.04 7.40 -21.02
N GLU A 54 -0.23 7.74 -21.27
CA GLU A 54 -0.89 8.89 -20.65
C GLU A 54 -1.11 8.65 -19.16
N ILE A 55 -1.56 7.44 -18.80
CA ILE A 55 -1.77 7.01 -17.42
C ILE A 55 -0.42 6.87 -16.69
N LEU A 56 0.60 6.37 -17.38
CA LEU A 56 1.95 6.28 -16.83
C LEU A 56 2.50 7.67 -16.51
N GLU A 57 2.31 8.66 -17.39
CA GLU A 57 2.77 10.02 -17.16
C GLU A 57 2.08 10.67 -15.95
N GLN A 58 0.76 10.48 -15.80
CA GLN A 58 0.03 10.91 -14.61
C GLN A 58 0.55 10.24 -13.32
N ALA A 59 0.80 8.94 -13.37
CA ALA A 59 1.36 8.19 -12.24
C ALA A 59 2.77 8.67 -11.87
N LEU A 60 3.60 8.98 -12.86
CA LEU A 60 4.95 9.50 -12.66
C LEU A 60 4.93 10.89 -12.02
N GLU A 61 4.09 11.80 -12.50
CA GLU A 61 3.97 13.14 -11.92
C GLU A 61 3.52 13.07 -10.47
N TYR A 62 2.49 12.26 -10.19
CA TYR A 62 2.03 12.02 -8.82
C TYR A 62 3.16 11.48 -7.92
N CYS A 63 3.95 10.52 -8.40
CA CYS A 63 5.05 9.98 -7.63
C CYS A 63 6.21 10.96 -7.44
N LEU A 64 6.43 11.88 -8.39
CA LEU A 64 7.44 12.94 -8.29
C LEU A 64 7.02 14.07 -7.34
N GLU A 65 5.72 14.39 -7.28
CA GLU A 65 5.15 15.38 -6.36
C GLU A 65 5.15 14.89 -4.92
N ASN A 66 4.86 13.61 -4.69
CA ASN A 66 4.73 13.02 -3.35
C ASN A 66 6.02 12.33 -2.85
N ASP A 67 7.12 12.42 -3.60
CA ASP A 67 8.40 11.74 -3.33
C ASP A 67 8.24 10.20 -3.09
N THR A 68 7.23 9.57 -3.69
CA THR A 68 7.01 8.12 -3.62
C THR A 68 7.83 7.41 -4.70
N LEU A 69 9.15 7.44 -4.54
CA LEU A 69 10.08 7.15 -5.64
C LEU A 69 10.31 5.67 -5.96
N SER A 70 9.63 4.69 -5.34
CA SER A 70 9.87 3.26 -5.62
C SER A 70 9.08 2.74 -6.84
N PHE A 71 9.59 1.76 -7.57
CA PHE A 71 8.86 1.16 -8.69
C PHE A 71 7.61 0.38 -8.26
N ALA A 72 7.58 -0.13 -7.03
CA ALA A 72 6.37 -0.70 -6.45
C ALA A 72 5.28 0.37 -6.30
N ASN A 73 5.62 1.53 -5.71
CA ASN A 73 4.68 2.64 -5.57
C ASN A 73 4.21 3.15 -6.93
N LEU A 74 5.10 3.25 -7.91
CA LEU A 74 4.73 3.65 -9.27
C LEU A 74 3.74 2.66 -9.90
N ASN A 75 3.96 1.35 -9.74
CA ASN A 75 3.03 0.34 -10.24
C ASN A 75 1.66 0.42 -9.56
N ASP A 76 1.62 0.68 -8.25
CA ASP A 76 0.37 0.80 -7.50
C ASP A 76 -0.41 2.05 -7.93
N THR A 77 0.27 3.19 -8.07
CA THR A 77 -0.30 4.44 -8.59
C THR A 77 -0.79 4.28 -10.03
N TYR A 78 -0.01 3.62 -10.90
CA TYR A 78 -0.44 3.33 -12.27
C TYR A 78 -1.68 2.41 -12.28
N ALA A 79 -1.72 1.39 -11.44
CA ALA A 79 -2.87 0.50 -11.33
C ALA A 79 -4.10 1.19 -10.74
N TYR A 80 -3.93 2.24 -9.94
CA TYR A 80 -5.01 3.10 -9.48
C TYR A 80 -5.59 3.92 -10.65
N PHE A 81 -4.74 4.69 -11.35
CA PHE A 81 -5.20 5.53 -12.46
C PHE A 81 -5.76 4.71 -13.63
N LYS A 82 -5.20 3.53 -13.89
CA LYS A 82 -5.76 2.60 -14.89
C LYS A 82 -7.17 2.14 -14.53
N ARG A 83 -7.44 1.87 -13.25
CA ARG A 83 -8.80 1.50 -12.80
C ARG A 83 -9.77 2.66 -12.87
N GLU A 84 -9.28 3.87 -12.58
CA GLU A 84 -10.07 5.09 -12.69
C GLU A 84 -10.43 5.41 -14.15
N SER A 85 -9.48 5.28 -15.07
CA SER A 85 -9.67 5.53 -16.51
C SER A 85 -10.54 4.47 -17.20
N ASP A 86 -10.41 3.20 -16.81
CA ASP A 86 -11.25 2.10 -17.31
C ASP A 86 -12.72 2.20 -16.84
N GLY A 87 -13.05 3.21 -16.02
CA GLY A 87 -14.41 3.55 -15.62
C GLY A 87 -15.03 2.46 -14.76
N SER A 88 -14.59 2.34 -13.51
CA SER A 88 -15.24 1.58 -12.42
C SER A 88 -16.01 0.32 -12.86
N LYS A 89 -15.35 -0.60 -13.59
CA LYS A 89 -15.92 -1.94 -13.84
C LYS A 89 -15.73 -2.89 -12.68
N ASP A 90 -14.75 -2.63 -11.83
CA ASP A 90 -14.77 -3.13 -10.47
C ASP A 90 -15.44 -2.05 -9.63
N THR A 91 -16.73 -2.25 -9.37
CA THR A 91 -17.20 -2.12 -8.00
C THR A 91 -16.05 -2.53 -7.10
N LEU A 92 -15.41 -1.56 -6.43
CA LEU A 92 -15.06 -1.79 -5.04
C LEU A 92 -16.29 -2.53 -4.54
N GLN A 93 -16.14 -3.81 -4.15
CA GLN A 93 -17.10 -4.35 -3.21
C GLN A 93 -16.99 -3.33 -2.09
N GLU A 94 -17.90 -2.36 -2.10
CA GLU A 94 -18.21 -1.55 -0.95
C GLU A 94 -18.27 -2.62 0.10
N ILE A 95 -17.27 -2.61 0.99
CA ILE A 95 -17.40 -3.33 2.24
C ILE A 95 -18.79 -2.88 2.67
N GLU A 96 -19.76 -3.80 2.69
CA GLU A 96 -21.13 -3.52 3.10
C GLU A 96 -21.02 -3.07 4.55
N THR A 97 -20.65 -1.81 4.71
CA THR A 97 -20.63 -1.11 5.95
C THR A 97 -22.09 -0.86 6.11
N LEU A 98 -22.71 -1.69 6.96
CA LEU A 98 -24.05 -1.46 7.46
C LEU A 98 -24.18 0.05 7.63
N ALA A 99 -25.19 0.63 6.97
CA ALA A 99 -25.40 2.07 6.94
C ALA A 99 -25.13 2.65 8.34
N ARG A 100 -24.55 3.84 8.43
CA ARG A 100 -24.20 4.48 9.72
C ARG A 100 -25.37 4.54 10.72
N GLU A 101 -26.59 4.34 10.22
CA GLU A 101 -27.88 4.32 10.90
C GLU A 101 -28.41 2.91 11.23
N TYR A 102 -27.66 1.84 10.98
CA TYR A 102 -28.08 0.47 11.26
C TYR A 102 -28.28 0.27 12.76
N GLN A 103 -29.55 0.31 13.18
CA GLN A 103 -30.03 -0.01 14.52
C GLN A 103 -30.64 -1.42 14.56
N GLY A 104 -30.00 -2.39 13.90
CA GLY A 104 -30.45 -3.77 13.96
C GLY A 104 -30.48 -4.28 15.40
N PRO A 105 -31.43 -5.17 15.77
CA PRO A 105 -31.45 -5.77 17.09
C PRO A 105 -30.14 -6.56 17.29
N HIS A 106 -29.26 -6.03 18.13
CA HIS A 106 -28.06 -6.75 18.53
C HIS A 106 -28.48 -7.92 19.43
N GLU A 107 -28.29 -9.15 18.94
CA GLU A 107 -28.33 -10.30 19.83
C GLU A 107 -27.22 -10.14 20.88
N PRO A 108 -27.55 -10.22 22.18
CA PRO A 108 -26.55 -10.10 23.21
C PRO A 108 -25.55 -11.25 23.07
N LEU A 109 -24.28 -10.89 22.83
CA LEU A 109 -23.19 -11.85 22.79
C LEU A 109 -23.15 -12.65 24.10
N ASP A 110 -23.13 -13.98 23.98
CA ASP A 110 -22.97 -14.88 25.13
C ASP A 110 -21.54 -14.77 25.66
N VAL A 111 -21.32 -13.77 26.50
CA VAL A 111 -20.03 -13.51 27.13
C VAL A 111 -20.00 -14.19 28.49
N SER A 112 -18.99 -15.05 28.68
CA SER A 112 -18.64 -15.61 29.99
C SER A 112 -18.24 -14.48 30.95
N LYS A 113 -19.19 -14.03 31.78
CA LYS A 113 -18.94 -13.04 32.83
C LYS A 113 -18.12 -13.68 33.94
N ARG A 114 -16.93 -13.14 34.23
CA ARG A 114 -16.13 -13.57 35.39
C ARG A 114 -16.94 -13.38 36.67
N ASN A 115 -16.90 -14.37 37.56
CA ASN A 115 -17.63 -14.29 38.82
C ASN A 115 -17.06 -13.15 39.68
N ILE A 116 -17.91 -12.16 39.96
CA ILE A 116 -17.54 -10.95 40.72
C ILE A 116 -17.14 -11.28 42.18
N SER A 117 -17.46 -12.48 42.66
CA SER A 117 -17.03 -12.98 43.98
C SER A 117 -15.50 -12.99 44.13
N VAL A 118 -14.77 -13.30 43.05
CA VAL A 118 -13.30 -13.36 43.04
C VAL A 118 -12.71 -11.99 43.39
N TYR A 119 -13.25 -10.91 42.80
CA TYR A 119 -12.81 -9.55 43.10
C TYR A 119 -13.17 -9.13 44.52
N ARG A 120 -14.37 -9.51 45.01
CA ARG A 120 -14.80 -9.21 46.39
C ARG A 120 -13.92 -9.91 47.42
N GLU A 121 -13.49 -11.14 47.17
CA GLU A 121 -12.55 -11.85 48.04
C GLU A 121 -11.18 -11.19 48.08
N LEU A 122 -10.65 -10.77 46.93
CA LEU A 122 -9.37 -10.06 46.87
C LEU A 122 -9.40 -8.75 47.67
N ILE A 123 -10.49 -7.99 47.59
CA ILE A 123 -10.67 -6.75 48.36
C ILE A 123 -10.71 -7.05 49.86
N ARG A 124 -11.53 -8.01 50.30
CA ARG A 124 -11.60 -8.43 51.71
C ARG A 124 -10.25 -8.94 52.24
N ARG A 125 -9.49 -9.65 51.40
CA ARG A 125 -8.17 -10.17 51.76
C ARG A 125 -7.16 -9.04 51.93
N ARG A 126 -7.25 -7.98 51.12
CA ARG A 126 -6.45 -6.76 51.26
C ARG A 126 -6.79 -6.00 52.54
N GLU A 127 -8.07 -5.87 52.90
CA GLU A 127 -8.51 -5.17 54.12
C GLU A 127 -8.02 -5.86 55.41
N ARG A 128 -8.00 -7.21 55.44
CA ARG A 128 -7.50 -7.99 56.58
C ARG A 128 -5.99 -7.95 56.79
N VAL A 129 -5.22 -7.55 55.78
CA VAL A 129 -3.74 -7.45 55.87
C VAL A 129 -3.31 -6.05 56.34
N VAL A 130 -4.23 -5.08 56.34
CA VAL A 130 -3.99 -3.68 56.74
C VAL A 130 -4.45 -3.42 58.20
N THR A 131 -5.00 -4.44 58.87
CA THR A 131 -5.29 -4.45 60.32
C THR A 131 -4.28 -5.33 61.05
#